data_AF-A0A3N7IJH5-F1
#
_entry.id   AF-A0A3N7IJH5-F1
#
_cell.length_a   1.000
_cell.length_b   1.000
_cell.length_c   1.000
_cell.angle_alpha   90.00
_cell.angle_beta   90.00
_cell.angle_gamma   90.00
#
_symmetry.space_group_name_H-M   'P 1'
#
loop_
_entity.id
_entity.type
_entity.pdbx_description
1 polymer ?
#
loop_
_entity_poly.entity_id
_entity_poly.type
_entity_poly.pdbx_seq_one_letter_code
_entity_poly.pdbx_strand_id
1 'polypeptide(L)'
;MKIINKNDQTDLDKIILILASKYHIDRIFLNTYYAVDVPFYELVILLSNKEHKSVGELDPQIKMSLKDFPKFHHVTLVAFQVKSKLIDGNLYLHMTCHPDKLVYQNPASTFDLYPEGHSQENTLASVNELFERENHKVNEFKEGYYYFKERNSLSHAGFMLHQVFELRYRCMEIMVMGKERATHSIRSHHRYLVRMAPSLATIFKEGKPEDETLLRFLEDVYRAARYEDDFDADMDTLLQLENRMETFMELTDTLFKQSLTDFKRHAFTDNSRETMVSKSQEDSLNEVIEADANPTHSSVTENAANVKLKYITDSLKETLDDLCGIYLFGRRTRSFIMEGINEQVDDGLCDFYFDLLIVSENDIREQVGNAQASINQTDGVCVLLLSFTKEQIQKRLDKNNPFFHQALQYTEPLFCTENYSLDWTFHENNGIRTEEEAR
;
A
#
# COMPACT_ATOMS: atom_id res chain seq x y z
N MET A 1 -15.81 -9.49 15.20
CA MET A 1 -15.87 -10.95 14.92
C MET A 1 -14.65 -11.58 15.58
N LYS A 2 -14.82 -12.59 16.44
CA LYS A 2 -13.72 -13.15 17.25
C LYS A 2 -12.89 -14.16 16.43
N ILE A 3 -11.59 -14.26 16.72
CA ILE A 3 -10.75 -15.32 16.14
C ILE A 3 -11.27 -16.68 16.62
N ILE A 4 -11.67 -17.54 15.68
CA ILE A 4 -12.22 -18.87 15.98
C ILE A 4 -11.07 -19.90 16.10
N ASN A 5 -9.98 -19.69 15.37
CA ASN A 5 -8.83 -20.58 15.39
C ASN A 5 -7.95 -20.33 16.62
N LYS A 6 -7.73 -21.37 17.44
CA LYS A 6 -6.96 -21.27 18.69
C LYS A 6 -5.49 -20.86 18.48
N ASN A 7 -4.86 -21.29 17.38
CA ASN A 7 -3.48 -20.91 17.07
C ASN A 7 -3.39 -19.43 16.71
N ASP A 8 -4.32 -18.95 15.87
CA ASP A 8 -4.37 -17.54 15.47
C ASP A 8 -4.66 -16.63 16.67
N GLN A 9 -5.50 -17.07 17.63
CA GLN A 9 -5.72 -16.34 18.89
C GLN A 9 -4.45 -16.30 19.76
N THR A 10 -3.73 -17.42 19.85
CA THR A 10 -2.47 -17.49 20.59
C THR A 10 -1.42 -16.56 19.99
N ASP A 11 -1.38 -16.45 18.66
CA ASP A 11 -0.49 -15.54 17.96
C ASP A 11 -0.90 -14.08 18.15
N LEU A 12 -2.19 -13.76 18.12
CA LEU A 12 -2.69 -12.43 18.49
C LEU A 12 -2.23 -12.02 19.90
N ASP A 13 -2.37 -12.91 20.88
CA ASP A 13 -1.99 -12.61 22.27
C ASP A 13 -0.48 -12.33 22.38
N LYS A 14 0.36 -13.12 21.68
CA LYS A 14 1.82 -12.86 21.60
C LYS A 14 2.11 -11.52 20.93
N ILE A 15 1.43 -11.21 19.82
CA ILE A 15 1.60 -9.95 19.10
C ILE A 15 1.28 -8.77 20.02
N ILE A 16 0.14 -8.81 20.72
CA ILE A 16 -0.26 -7.75 21.65
C ILE A 16 0.82 -7.53 22.73
N LEU A 17 1.36 -8.61 23.31
CA LEU A 17 2.44 -8.51 24.30
C LEU A 17 3.73 -7.89 23.72
N ILE A 18 4.15 -8.32 22.53
CA ILE A 18 5.33 -7.79 21.84
C ILE A 18 5.15 -6.30 21.56
N LEU A 19 3.99 -5.92 21.04
CA LEU A 19 3.72 -4.55 20.63
C LEU A 19 3.58 -3.62 21.85
N ALA A 20 2.79 -4.03 22.85
CA ALA A 20 2.57 -3.24 24.06
C ALA A 20 3.83 -3.06 24.92
N SER A 21 4.79 -3.99 24.85
CA SER A 21 6.06 -3.88 25.60
C SER A 21 7.10 -3.01 24.90
N LYS A 22 7.04 -2.87 23.57
CA LYS A 22 8.06 -2.16 22.78
C LYS A 22 7.65 -0.75 22.36
N TYR A 23 6.37 -0.46 22.22
CA TYR A 23 5.86 0.77 21.62
C TYR A 23 4.85 1.45 22.56
N HIS A 24 4.74 2.78 22.49
CA HIS A 24 3.71 3.50 23.24
C HIS A 24 2.37 3.42 22.51
N ILE A 25 1.71 2.26 22.62
CA ILE A 25 0.40 2.01 22.01
C ILE A 25 -0.71 2.48 22.95
N ASP A 26 -1.74 3.10 22.37
CA ASP A 26 -3.00 3.43 23.04
C ASP A 26 -3.98 2.27 22.92
N ARG A 27 -4.27 1.83 21.69
CA ARG A 27 -5.26 0.79 21.38
C ARG A 27 -4.83 -0.05 20.18
N ILE A 28 -5.30 -1.29 20.12
CA ILE A 28 -5.20 -2.15 18.94
C ILE A 28 -6.60 -2.68 18.63
N PHE A 29 -7.01 -2.53 17.38
CA PHE A 29 -8.23 -3.12 16.83
C PHE A 29 -7.89 -4.24 15.86
N LEU A 30 -8.75 -5.25 15.79
CA LEU A 30 -8.61 -6.40 14.90
C LEU A 30 -9.76 -6.42 13.89
N ASN A 31 -9.43 -6.26 12.61
CA ASN A 31 -10.33 -6.60 11.51
C ASN A 31 -10.01 -8.01 11.01
N THR A 32 -11.05 -8.80 10.76
CA THR A 32 -10.95 -10.15 10.21
C THR A 32 -11.53 -10.15 8.81
N TYR A 33 -10.79 -10.73 7.90
CA TYR A 33 -11.13 -10.89 6.49
C TYR A 33 -10.94 -12.35 6.09
N TYR A 34 -11.46 -12.78 4.94
CA TYR A 34 -11.54 -14.19 4.57
C TYR A 34 -11.22 -14.41 3.10
N ALA A 35 -9.98 -14.78 2.77
CA ALA A 35 -9.64 -15.15 1.40
C ALA A 35 -9.98 -16.63 1.18
N VAL A 36 -11.05 -16.93 0.43
CA VAL A 36 -11.46 -18.32 0.10
C VAL A 36 -11.45 -19.22 1.35
N ASP A 37 -12.14 -18.78 2.40
CA ASP A 37 -12.26 -19.42 3.72
C ASP A 37 -11.00 -19.46 4.60
N VAL A 38 -9.89 -18.84 4.18
CA VAL A 38 -8.70 -18.64 5.02
C VAL A 38 -8.76 -17.26 5.68
N PRO A 39 -8.80 -17.19 7.03
CA PRO A 39 -8.85 -15.90 7.70
C PRO A 39 -7.49 -15.20 7.63
N PHE A 40 -7.52 -13.91 7.31
CA PHE A 40 -6.40 -13.00 7.56
C PHE A 40 -6.84 -11.82 8.42
N TYR A 41 -5.87 -11.21 9.08
CA TYR A 41 -6.12 -10.25 10.15
C TYR A 41 -5.41 -8.93 9.85
N GLU A 42 -6.12 -7.82 10.03
CA GLU A 42 -5.53 -6.48 10.03
C GLU A 42 -5.59 -5.90 11.44
N LEU A 43 -4.42 -5.52 11.96
CA LEU A 43 -4.24 -4.84 13.23
C LEU A 43 -4.19 -3.33 12.97
N VAL A 44 -5.23 -2.60 13.37
CA VAL A 44 -5.19 -1.14 13.40
C VAL A 44 -4.59 -0.72 14.74
N ILE A 45 -3.33 -0.27 14.69
CA ILE A 45 -2.54 0.08 15.87
C ILE A 45 -2.58 1.60 16.05
N LEU A 46 -3.17 2.04 17.15
CA LEU A 46 -3.19 3.45 17.53
C LEU A 46 -2.05 3.76 18.48
N LEU A 47 -1.08 4.54 18.03
CA LEU A 47 -0.01 5.08 18.86
C LEU A 47 -0.56 6.14 19.80
N SER A 48 -0.02 6.15 21.02
CA SER A 48 -0.32 7.14 22.04
C SER A 48 0.17 8.53 21.62
N ASN A 49 -0.53 9.56 22.05
CA ASN A 49 -0.14 10.96 21.82
C ASN A 49 1.15 11.34 22.58
N LYS A 50 1.66 10.45 23.44
CA LYS A 50 2.94 10.57 24.14
C LYS A 50 4.12 9.98 23.36
N GLU A 51 3.84 9.36 22.20
CA GLU A 51 4.88 8.82 21.33
C GLU A 51 5.60 9.96 20.61
N HIS A 52 6.93 9.98 20.69
CA HIS A 52 7.74 11.07 20.11
C HIS A 52 8.23 10.73 18.70
N LYS A 53 8.26 9.43 18.36
CA LYS A 53 8.68 8.94 17.06
C LYS A 53 7.54 9.06 16.05
N SER A 54 7.88 9.38 14.81
CA SER A 54 6.90 9.47 13.75
C SER A 54 6.37 8.09 13.36
N VAL A 55 5.16 8.05 12.79
CA VAL A 55 4.60 6.80 12.22
C VAL A 55 5.56 6.22 11.17
N GLY A 56 6.20 7.05 10.35
CA GLY A 56 7.16 6.60 9.34
C GLY A 56 8.38 5.88 9.90
N GLU A 57 8.80 6.21 11.12
CA GLU A 57 9.91 5.54 11.81
C GLU A 57 9.48 4.25 12.51
N LEU A 58 8.28 4.23 13.07
CA LEU A 58 7.77 3.11 13.87
C LEU A 58 7.16 2.01 13.02
N ASP A 59 6.52 2.36 11.90
CA ASP A 59 5.83 1.41 11.03
C ASP A 59 6.75 0.27 10.53
N PRO A 60 8.00 0.53 10.08
CA PRO A 60 8.94 -0.54 9.72
C PRO A 60 9.34 -1.42 10.91
N GLN A 61 9.44 -0.85 12.10
CA GLN A 61 9.82 -1.59 13.32
C GLN A 61 8.68 -2.50 13.79
N ILE A 62 7.45 -1.99 13.76
CA ILE A 62 6.23 -2.76 14.04
C ILE A 62 6.14 -3.91 13.04
N LYS A 63 6.32 -3.62 11.74
CA LYS A 63 6.35 -4.65 10.70
C LYS A 63 7.38 -5.75 10.99
N MET A 64 8.59 -5.37 11.39
CA MET A 64 9.64 -6.32 11.75
C MET A 64 9.26 -7.18 12.97
N SER A 65 8.53 -6.60 13.94
CA SER A 65 8.00 -7.35 15.09
C SER A 65 6.90 -8.34 14.72
N LEU A 66 6.25 -8.16 13.56
CA LEU A 66 5.20 -9.03 13.05
C LEU A 66 5.68 -10.07 12.02
N LYS A 67 6.97 -10.08 11.67
CA LYS A 67 7.52 -10.91 10.58
C LYS A 67 7.21 -12.41 10.72
N ASP A 68 7.11 -12.90 11.97
CA ASP A 68 6.88 -14.31 12.29
C ASP A 68 5.38 -14.67 12.31
N PHE A 69 4.50 -13.69 12.02
CA PHE A 69 3.05 -13.80 12.04
C PHE A 69 2.43 -13.41 10.69
N PRO A 70 2.64 -14.18 9.62
CA PRO A 70 2.32 -13.79 8.24
C PRO A 70 0.82 -13.56 7.96
N LYS A 71 -0.07 -14.05 8.82
CA LYS A 71 -1.52 -13.79 8.74
C LYS A 71 -1.93 -12.40 9.24
N PHE A 72 -1.06 -11.74 10.02
CA PHE A 72 -1.35 -10.47 10.68
C PHE A 72 -0.64 -9.33 9.96
N HIS A 73 -1.45 -8.48 9.34
CA HIS A 73 -1.03 -7.24 8.73
C HIS A 73 -1.31 -6.10 9.69
N HIS A 74 -0.66 -4.95 9.51
CA HIS A 74 -0.89 -3.81 10.39
C HIS A 74 -1.05 -2.50 9.63
N VAL A 75 -1.82 -1.61 10.24
CA VAL A 75 -1.94 -0.20 9.88
C VAL A 75 -1.66 0.61 11.13
N THR A 76 -0.63 1.47 11.07
CA THR A 76 -0.24 2.31 12.20
C THR A 76 -0.82 3.73 12.05
N LEU A 77 -1.51 4.21 13.08
CA LEU A 77 -2.12 5.54 13.12
C LEU A 77 -1.86 6.22 14.48
N VAL A 78 -2.09 7.53 14.57
CA VAL A 78 -1.97 8.28 15.83
C VAL A 78 -3.36 8.50 16.45
N ALA A 79 -3.54 8.17 17.72
CA ALA A 79 -4.84 8.16 18.39
C ALA A 79 -5.58 9.51 18.29
N PHE A 80 -4.90 10.65 18.51
CA PHE A 80 -5.50 11.98 18.37
C PHE A 80 -5.98 12.28 16.94
N GLN A 81 -5.22 11.88 15.92
CA GLN A 81 -5.61 12.08 14.53
C GLN A 81 -6.82 11.23 14.17
N VAL A 82 -6.90 10.00 14.69
CA VAL A 82 -8.07 9.14 14.52
C VAL A 82 -9.30 9.76 15.17
N LYS A 83 -9.20 10.27 16.40
CA LYS A 83 -10.32 10.98 17.05
C LYS A 83 -10.84 12.15 16.21
N SER A 84 -9.95 13.00 15.69
CA SER A 84 -10.34 14.11 14.80
C SER A 84 -11.10 13.59 13.58
N LYS A 85 -10.58 12.55 12.93
CA LYS A 85 -11.22 11.98 11.73
C LYS A 85 -12.53 11.26 12.02
N LEU A 86 -12.69 10.67 13.21
CA LEU A 86 -13.97 10.10 13.65
C LEU A 86 -15.02 11.21 13.82
N ILE A 87 -14.63 12.35 14.41
CA ILE A 87 -15.50 13.55 14.50
C ILE A 87 -15.87 14.05 13.10
N ASP A 88 -14.90 14.07 12.19
CA ASP A 88 -15.11 14.53 10.81
C ASP A 88 -15.95 13.56 9.97
N GLY A 89 -16.37 12.40 10.50
CA GLY A 89 -17.22 11.45 9.76
C GLY A 89 -16.46 10.47 8.88
N ASN A 90 -15.21 10.11 9.21
CA ASN A 90 -14.45 9.14 8.43
C ASN A 90 -15.00 7.72 8.57
N LEU A 91 -15.72 7.25 7.55
CA LEU A 91 -16.41 5.96 7.56
C LEU A 91 -15.48 4.77 7.77
N TYR A 92 -14.32 4.73 7.12
CA TYR A 92 -13.32 3.68 7.30
C TYR A 92 -12.90 3.54 8.76
N LEU A 93 -12.62 4.66 9.45
CA LEU A 93 -12.21 4.62 10.86
C LEU A 93 -13.35 4.21 11.77
N HIS A 94 -14.59 4.63 11.49
CA HIS A 94 -15.77 4.16 12.23
C HIS A 94 -15.97 2.63 12.10
N MET A 95 -15.68 2.08 10.92
CA MET A 95 -15.76 0.63 10.68
C MET A 95 -14.60 -0.15 11.32
N THR A 96 -13.37 0.35 11.20
CA THR A 96 -12.17 -0.39 11.60
C THR A 96 -11.80 -0.20 13.06
N CYS A 97 -12.05 0.99 13.63
CA CYS A 97 -11.84 1.29 15.04
C CYS A 97 -13.13 1.11 15.86
N HIS A 98 -14.02 0.20 15.46
CA HIS A 98 -15.25 -0.07 16.20
C HIS A 98 -14.96 -0.73 17.57
N PRO A 99 -15.68 -0.39 18.66
CA PRO A 99 -15.45 -0.97 19.99
C PRO A 99 -15.41 -2.51 20.02
N ASP A 100 -16.28 -3.19 19.27
CA ASP A 100 -16.33 -4.65 19.20
C ASP A 100 -15.10 -5.31 18.56
N LYS A 101 -14.23 -4.51 17.93
CA LYS A 101 -12.97 -4.95 17.33
C LYS A 101 -11.77 -4.66 18.22
N LEU A 102 -11.96 -4.01 19.37
CA LEU A 102 -10.89 -3.67 20.30
C LEU A 102 -10.31 -4.95 20.92
N VAL A 103 -9.02 -5.19 20.68
CA VAL A 103 -8.29 -6.35 21.23
C VAL A 103 -7.26 -5.96 22.28
N TYR A 104 -6.85 -4.69 22.32
CA TYR A 104 -5.99 -4.15 23.36
C TYR A 104 -6.32 -2.68 23.61
N GLN A 105 -6.33 -2.29 24.88
CA GLN A 105 -6.32 -0.90 25.31
C GLN A 105 -5.29 -0.75 26.43
N ASN A 106 -4.46 0.28 26.32
CA ASN A 106 -3.47 0.61 27.32
C ASN A 106 -4.16 0.96 28.66
N PRO A 107 -3.91 0.20 29.74
CA PRO A 107 -4.56 0.44 31.03
C PRO A 107 -4.24 1.80 31.65
N ALA A 108 -3.10 2.40 31.29
CA ALA A 108 -2.69 3.72 31.75
C ALA A 108 -3.24 4.85 30.89
N SER A 109 -3.94 4.55 29.79
CA SER A 109 -4.51 5.58 28.92
C SER A 109 -5.81 6.12 29.49
N THR A 110 -5.84 7.45 29.63
CA THR A 110 -7.05 8.23 29.92
C THR A 110 -7.61 8.88 28.65
N PHE A 111 -7.08 8.54 27.47
CA PHE A 111 -7.50 9.13 26.20
C PHE A 111 -8.81 8.50 25.75
N ASP A 112 -9.84 9.34 25.65
CA ASP A 112 -11.11 8.96 25.06
C ASP A 112 -11.04 9.10 23.54
N LEU A 113 -11.09 7.97 22.84
CA LEU A 113 -10.98 7.91 21.38
C LEU A 113 -12.26 8.41 20.70
N TYR A 114 -13.42 8.03 21.24
CA TYR A 114 -14.70 8.31 20.62
C TYR A 114 -15.20 9.70 21.05
N PRO A 115 -15.91 10.43 20.18
CA PRO A 115 -16.52 11.69 20.56
C PRO A 115 -17.66 11.50 21.57
N GLU A 116 -17.92 12.49 22.41
CA GLU A 116 -19.11 12.48 23.27
C GLU A 116 -20.38 12.40 22.41
N GLY A 117 -21.33 11.56 22.82
CA GLY A 117 -22.55 11.32 22.04
C GLY A 117 -22.32 10.51 20.76
N HIS A 118 -21.24 9.72 20.68
CA HIS A 118 -21.02 8.79 19.58
C HIS A 118 -22.17 7.78 19.48
N SER A 119 -23.05 8.00 18.51
CA SER A 119 -24.15 7.12 18.15
C SER A 119 -24.06 6.80 16.67
N GLN A 120 -24.73 5.73 16.24
CA GLN A 120 -24.83 5.40 14.82
C GLN A 120 -25.45 6.55 14.01
N GLU A 121 -26.44 7.25 14.57
CA GLU A 121 -27.12 8.39 13.94
C GLU A 121 -26.17 9.57 13.75
N ASN A 122 -25.45 9.98 14.80
CA ASN A 122 -24.49 11.09 14.72
C ASN A 122 -23.30 10.75 13.80
N THR A 123 -22.91 9.47 13.77
CA THR A 123 -21.88 8.97 12.85
C THR A 123 -22.37 9.04 11.40
N LEU A 124 -23.59 8.59 11.11
CA LEU A 124 -24.17 8.69 9.78
C LEU A 124 -24.32 10.14 9.33
N ALA A 125 -24.74 11.04 10.23
CA ALA A 125 -24.83 12.47 9.94
C ALA A 125 -23.47 13.05 9.53
N SER A 126 -22.43 12.84 10.36
CA SER A 126 -21.07 13.32 10.05
C SER A 126 -20.47 12.71 8.79
N VAL A 127 -20.69 11.42 8.51
CA VAL A 127 -20.23 10.77 7.26
C VAL A 127 -20.90 11.41 6.03
N ASN A 128 -22.21 11.69 6.10
CA ASN A 128 -22.91 12.36 5.01
C ASN A 128 -22.43 13.81 4.86
N GLU A 129 -22.25 14.55 5.95
CA GLU A 129 -21.72 15.92 5.90
C GLU A 129 -20.33 15.98 5.27
N LEU A 130 -19.45 15.03 5.60
CA LEU A 130 -18.13 14.90 4.99
C LEU A 130 -18.24 14.64 3.49
N PHE A 131 -19.07 13.68 3.10
CA PHE A 131 -19.26 13.34 1.68
C PHE A 131 -19.83 14.53 0.90
N GLU A 132 -20.88 15.18 1.40
CA GLU A 132 -21.46 16.36 0.76
C GLU A 132 -20.46 17.51 0.65
N ARG A 133 -19.65 17.75 1.68
CA ARG A 133 -18.63 18.80 1.66
C ARG A 133 -17.56 18.52 0.60
N GLU A 134 -17.05 17.30 0.51
CA GLU A 134 -16.06 16.97 -0.52
C GLU A 134 -16.69 16.92 -1.92
N ASN A 135 -17.94 16.46 -2.03
CA ASN A 135 -18.66 16.39 -3.30
C ASN A 135 -19.07 17.77 -3.83
N HIS A 136 -19.35 18.73 -2.95
CA HIS A 136 -19.63 20.12 -3.35
C HIS A 136 -18.49 20.69 -4.19
N LYS A 137 -17.24 20.54 -3.73
CA LYS A 137 -16.06 21.03 -4.46
C LYS A 137 -15.93 20.34 -5.82
N VAL A 138 -16.10 19.01 -5.85
CA VAL A 138 -16.07 18.22 -7.10
C VAL A 138 -17.09 18.77 -8.10
N ASN A 139 -18.32 19.05 -7.63
CA ASN A 139 -19.38 19.60 -8.47
C ASN A 139 -19.06 21.01 -8.98
N GLU A 140 -18.46 21.89 -8.17
CA GLU A 140 -18.04 23.22 -8.64
C GLU A 140 -17.03 23.15 -9.79
N PHE A 141 -16.07 22.22 -9.73
CA PHE A 141 -15.13 21.98 -10.82
C PHE A 141 -15.81 21.36 -12.05
N LYS A 142 -16.79 20.47 -11.84
CA LYS A 142 -17.58 19.87 -12.92
C LYS A 142 -18.41 20.92 -13.67
N GLU A 143 -19.08 21.82 -12.95
CA GLU A 143 -19.81 22.94 -13.55
C GLU A 143 -18.84 23.88 -14.29
N GLY A 144 -17.66 24.13 -13.72
CA GLY A 144 -16.58 24.86 -14.36
C GLY A 144 -16.16 24.24 -15.70
N TYR A 145 -16.03 22.91 -15.76
CA TYR A 145 -15.73 22.19 -16.99
C TYR A 145 -16.75 22.48 -18.09
N TYR A 146 -18.05 22.29 -17.80
CA TYR A 146 -19.11 22.53 -18.77
C TYR A 146 -19.13 23.99 -19.24
N TYR A 147 -18.96 24.94 -18.31
CA TYR A 147 -18.88 26.37 -18.63
C TYR A 147 -17.73 26.72 -19.58
N PHE A 148 -16.51 26.19 -19.35
CA PHE A 148 -15.37 26.48 -20.23
C PHE A 148 -15.46 25.74 -21.57
N LYS A 149 -16.04 24.53 -21.58
CA LYS A 149 -16.31 23.77 -22.81
C LYS A 149 -17.25 24.54 -23.74
N GLU A 150 -18.37 25.07 -23.22
CA GLU A 150 -19.33 25.86 -24.00
C GLU A 150 -18.73 27.12 -24.63
N ARG A 151 -17.72 27.70 -23.97
CA ARG A 151 -16.99 28.88 -24.45
C ARG A 151 -15.82 28.55 -25.36
N ASN A 152 -15.64 27.28 -25.70
CA ASN A 152 -14.51 26.77 -26.48
C ASN A 152 -13.14 27.11 -25.85
N SER A 153 -13.09 27.25 -24.52
CA SER A 153 -11.86 27.44 -23.74
C SER A 153 -11.33 26.09 -23.29
N LEU A 154 -10.78 25.33 -24.24
CA LEU A 154 -10.55 23.89 -24.09
C LEU A 154 -9.47 23.57 -23.05
N SER A 155 -8.41 24.36 -22.95
CA SER A 155 -7.35 24.15 -21.95
C SER A 155 -7.87 24.36 -20.53
N HIS A 156 -8.71 25.37 -20.32
CA HIS A 156 -9.38 25.58 -19.03
C HIS A 156 -10.37 24.47 -18.72
N ALA A 157 -11.12 23.99 -19.72
CA ALA A 157 -12.02 22.85 -19.57
C ALA A 157 -11.24 21.58 -19.16
N GLY A 158 -10.11 21.29 -19.82
CA GLY A 158 -9.24 20.17 -19.46
C GLY A 158 -8.68 20.27 -18.04
N PHE A 159 -8.28 21.47 -17.60
CA PHE A 159 -7.86 21.70 -16.23
C PHE A 159 -8.98 21.40 -15.22
N MET A 160 -10.22 21.85 -15.51
CA MET A 160 -11.37 21.56 -14.65
C MET A 160 -11.64 20.05 -14.58
N LEU A 161 -11.56 19.32 -15.70
CA LEU A 161 -11.68 17.85 -15.70
C LEU A 161 -10.62 17.18 -14.82
N HIS A 162 -9.35 17.61 -14.91
CA HIS A 162 -8.29 17.10 -14.03
C HIS A 162 -8.66 17.28 -12.56
N GLN A 163 -9.13 18.47 -12.17
CA GLN A 163 -9.52 18.76 -10.79
C GLN A 163 -10.72 17.90 -10.34
N VAL A 164 -11.71 17.66 -11.21
CA VAL A 164 -12.82 16.73 -10.90
C VAL A 164 -12.30 15.34 -10.59
N PHE A 165 -11.44 14.77 -11.45
CA PHE A 165 -10.85 13.46 -11.20
C PHE A 165 -10.04 13.45 -9.90
N GLU A 166 -9.11 14.38 -9.70
CA GLU A 166 -8.24 14.43 -8.52
C GLU A 166 -9.07 14.48 -7.22
N LEU A 167 -9.99 15.44 -7.13
CA LEU A 167 -10.81 15.63 -5.93
C LEU A 167 -11.73 14.44 -5.67
N ARG A 168 -12.27 13.84 -6.73
CA ARG A 168 -13.13 12.67 -6.59
C ARG A 168 -12.35 11.45 -6.12
N TYR A 169 -11.15 11.21 -6.66
CA TYR A 169 -10.26 10.16 -6.14
C TYR A 169 -9.91 10.40 -4.67
N ARG A 170 -9.50 11.62 -4.30
CA ARG A 170 -9.15 11.97 -2.92
C ARG A 170 -10.32 11.76 -1.96
N CYS A 171 -11.53 12.15 -2.35
CA CYS A 171 -12.75 11.87 -1.58
C CYS A 171 -12.90 10.38 -1.30
N MET A 172 -12.78 9.54 -2.35
CA MET A 172 -12.89 8.10 -2.21
C MET A 172 -11.76 7.46 -1.39
N GLU A 173 -10.53 7.96 -1.51
CA GLU A 173 -9.41 7.53 -0.68
C GLU A 173 -9.65 7.83 0.81
N ILE A 174 -10.17 9.01 1.14
CA ILE A 174 -10.55 9.34 2.52
C ILE A 174 -11.64 8.37 3.02
N MET A 175 -12.64 8.07 2.19
CA MET A 175 -13.77 7.21 2.55
C MET A 175 -13.35 5.75 2.77
N VAL A 176 -12.52 5.22 1.87
CA VAL A 176 -12.18 3.78 1.83
C VAL A 176 -10.93 3.48 2.65
N MET A 177 -9.97 4.41 2.74
CA MET A 177 -8.64 4.17 3.34
C MET A 177 -8.36 5.05 4.57
N GLY A 178 -9.29 5.92 4.94
CA GLY A 178 -9.11 6.85 6.06
C GLY A 178 -8.13 8.00 5.77
N LYS A 179 -7.49 8.03 4.59
CA LYS A 179 -6.55 9.09 4.18
C LYS A 179 -6.41 9.16 2.66
N GLU A 180 -6.23 10.39 2.18
CA GLU A 180 -5.84 10.68 0.80
C GLU A 180 -4.32 10.57 0.57
N ARG A 181 -3.93 10.39 -0.68
CA ARG A 181 -2.55 10.53 -1.13
C ARG A 181 -2.21 12.01 -1.35
N ALA A 182 -1.03 12.41 -0.90
CA ALA A 182 -0.47 13.73 -1.19
C ALA A 182 0.20 13.73 -2.57
N THR A 183 -0.61 13.66 -3.63
CA THR A 183 -0.18 13.70 -5.03
C THR A 183 -1.24 14.40 -5.86
N HIS A 184 -0.87 14.85 -7.07
CA HIS A 184 -1.79 15.40 -8.06
C HIS A 184 -1.89 14.51 -9.31
N SER A 185 -1.17 13.38 -9.29
CA SER A 185 -1.16 12.45 -10.41
C SER A 185 -2.42 11.60 -10.37
N ILE A 186 -3.25 11.74 -11.40
CA ILE A 186 -4.48 10.95 -11.56
C ILE A 186 -4.13 9.46 -11.65
N ARG A 187 -3.03 9.13 -12.35
CA ARG A 187 -2.54 7.75 -12.44
C ARG A 187 -2.16 7.18 -11.07
N SER A 188 -1.56 7.99 -10.20
CA SER A 188 -1.16 7.58 -8.85
C SER A 188 -2.35 7.33 -7.94
N HIS A 189 -3.39 8.17 -8.05
CA HIS A 189 -4.66 7.99 -7.35
C HIS A 189 -5.42 6.77 -7.88
N HIS A 190 -5.54 6.64 -9.21
CA HIS A 190 -6.24 5.55 -9.87
C HIS A 190 -5.67 4.19 -9.50
N ARG A 191 -4.35 4.00 -9.64
CA ARG A 191 -3.68 2.74 -9.23
C ARG A 191 -3.87 2.43 -7.77
N TYR A 192 -3.98 3.44 -6.92
CA TYR A 192 -4.17 3.22 -5.50
C TYR A 192 -5.61 2.79 -5.19
N LEU A 193 -6.60 3.47 -5.78
CA LEU A 193 -8.01 3.20 -5.51
C LEU A 193 -8.52 1.93 -6.22
N VAL A 194 -8.07 1.64 -7.44
CA VAL A 194 -8.43 0.41 -8.19
C VAL A 194 -8.07 -0.85 -7.43
N ARG A 195 -6.96 -0.83 -6.69
CA ARG A 195 -6.60 -1.97 -5.86
C ARG A 195 -7.75 -2.30 -4.90
N MET A 196 -8.30 -1.27 -4.22
CA MET A 196 -9.38 -1.42 -3.22
C MET A 196 -10.78 -1.60 -3.82
N ALA A 197 -11.01 -1.04 -5.01
CA ALA A 197 -12.27 -1.13 -5.71
C ALA A 197 -12.00 -1.51 -7.19
N PRO A 198 -11.83 -2.81 -7.48
CA PRO A 198 -11.45 -3.29 -8.82
C PRO A 198 -12.43 -2.87 -9.93
N SER A 199 -13.70 -2.62 -9.60
CA SER A 199 -14.69 -2.10 -10.54
C SER A 199 -14.26 -0.78 -11.19
N LEU A 200 -13.42 0.02 -10.52
CA LEU A 200 -12.88 1.27 -11.04
C LEU A 200 -11.82 1.05 -12.13
N ALA A 201 -11.26 -0.15 -12.29
CA ALA A 201 -10.31 -0.46 -13.37
C ALA A 201 -10.90 -0.24 -14.77
N THR A 202 -12.22 -0.17 -14.87
CA THR A 202 -12.96 0.14 -16.10
C THR A 202 -12.81 1.59 -16.56
N ILE A 203 -12.44 2.51 -15.66
CA ILE A 203 -12.29 3.95 -15.95
C ILE A 203 -11.02 4.22 -16.78
N PHE A 204 -9.88 3.69 -16.35
CA PHE A 204 -8.62 3.71 -17.10
C PHE A 204 -7.92 2.37 -17.00
N LYS A 205 -7.48 1.83 -18.14
CA LYS A 205 -6.67 0.61 -18.22
C LYS A 205 -5.27 0.96 -18.69
N GLU A 206 -4.31 0.99 -17.76
CA GLU A 206 -2.90 1.24 -18.10
C GLU A 206 -2.39 0.21 -19.11
N GLY A 207 -1.55 0.69 -20.03
CA GLY A 207 -1.09 -0.08 -21.19
C GLY A 207 -2.06 -0.13 -22.37
N LYS A 208 -3.33 0.32 -22.24
CA LYS A 208 -4.20 0.57 -23.39
C LYS A 208 -3.84 1.93 -24.02
N PRO A 209 -3.44 2.00 -25.31
CA PRO A 209 -2.93 3.24 -25.92
C PRO A 209 -3.86 4.45 -25.83
N GLU A 210 -5.17 4.22 -25.92
CA GLU A 210 -6.20 5.24 -25.77
C GLU A 210 -6.18 5.83 -24.34
N ASP A 211 -6.28 4.98 -23.32
CA ASP A 211 -6.32 5.41 -21.92
C ASP A 211 -4.98 6.04 -21.49
N GLU A 212 -3.85 5.55 -22.02
CA GLU A 212 -2.53 6.18 -21.84
C GLU A 212 -2.48 7.61 -22.36
N THR A 213 -3.17 7.87 -23.48
CA THR A 213 -3.26 9.21 -24.07
C THR A 213 -4.14 10.12 -23.23
N LEU A 214 -5.29 9.63 -22.76
CA LEU A 214 -6.18 10.38 -21.86
C LEU A 214 -5.51 10.70 -20.52
N LEU A 215 -4.82 9.74 -19.91
CA LEU A 215 -4.08 9.93 -18.67
C LEU A 215 -2.95 10.95 -18.84
N ARG A 216 -2.19 10.87 -19.95
CA ARG A 216 -1.14 11.84 -20.26
C ARG A 216 -1.72 13.24 -20.42
N PHE A 217 -2.84 13.38 -21.13
CA PHE A 217 -3.53 14.66 -21.28
C PHE A 217 -3.89 15.30 -19.93
N LEU A 218 -4.45 14.52 -18.99
CA LEU A 218 -4.79 15.00 -17.65
C LEU A 218 -3.56 15.48 -16.86
N GLU A 219 -2.43 14.78 -16.97
CA GLU A 219 -1.18 15.17 -16.31
C GLU A 219 -0.59 16.44 -16.95
N ASP A 220 -0.65 16.57 -18.28
CA ASP A 220 -0.08 17.68 -19.02
C ASP A 220 -0.88 18.97 -18.84
N VAL A 221 -2.22 18.91 -18.88
CA VAL A 221 -3.08 20.09 -18.69
C VAL A 221 -2.91 20.70 -17.29
N TYR A 222 -2.71 19.86 -16.28
CA TYR A 222 -2.43 20.29 -14.92
C TYR A 222 -1.09 21.02 -14.81
N ARG A 223 -0.05 20.51 -15.48
CA ARG A 223 1.27 21.15 -15.52
C ARG A 223 1.21 22.48 -16.26
N ALA A 224 0.57 22.51 -17.43
CA ALA A 224 0.47 23.72 -18.24
C ALA A 224 -0.24 24.87 -17.51
N ALA A 225 -1.32 24.57 -16.78
CA ALA A 225 -2.03 25.55 -15.96
C ALA A 225 -1.16 26.19 -14.86
N ARG A 226 -0.05 25.56 -14.47
CA ARG A 226 0.89 26.07 -13.46
C ARG A 226 2.07 26.85 -14.04
N TYR A 227 2.38 26.65 -15.31
CA TYR A 227 3.56 27.24 -15.95
C TYR A 227 3.22 28.22 -17.08
N GLU A 228 1.94 28.55 -17.27
CA GLU A 228 1.43 29.46 -18.32
C GLU A 228 1.88 29.06 -19.74
N ASP A 229 1.91 27.76 -20.01
CA ASP A 229 2.20 27.23 -21.34
C ASP A 229 0.91 27.18 -22.19
N ASP A 230 1.02 27.51 -23.49
CA ASP A 230 -0.03 27.33 -24.49
C ASP A 230 -0.26 25.81 -24.72
N PHE A 231 -1.03 25.19 -23.84
CA PHE A 231 -1.46 23.81 -23.98
C PHE A 231 -2.66 23.72 -24.93
N ASP A 232 -2.43 23.13 -26.10
CA ASP A 232 -3.48 22.91 -27.09
C ASP A 232 -4.32 21.69 -26.70
N ALA A 233 -5.52 21.96 -26.19
CA ALA A 233 -6.46 20.93 -25.78
C ALA A 233 -7.42 20.57 -26.92
N ASP A 234 -7.48 19.29 -27.25
CA ASP A 234 -8.37 18.75 -28.27
C ASP A 234 -9.77 18.45 -27.72
N MET A 235 -10.80 18.82 -28.48
CA MET A 235 -12.21 18.62 -28.09
C MET A 235 -12.59 17.15 -28.02
N ASP A 236 -12.08 16.30 -28.92
CA ASP A 236 -12.41 14.86 -28.92
C ASP A 236 -11.90 14.19 -27.63
N THR A 237 -10.66 14.51 -27.25
CA THR A 237 -10.04 14.08 -25.98
C THR A 237 -10.86 14.52 -24.77
N LEU A 238 -11.35 15.77 -24.74
CA LEU A 238 -12.21 16.27 -23.66
C LEU A 238 -13.53 15.51 -23.57
N LEU A 239 -14.18 15.22 -24.70
CA LEU A 239 -15.44 14.47 -24.72
C LEU A 239 -15.26 13.02 -24.24
N GLN A 240 -14.13 12.38 -24.59
CA GLN A 240 -13.79 11.07 -24.04
C GLN A 240 -13.61 11.14 -22.52
N LEU A 241 -12.85 12.12 -22.02
CA LEU A 241 -12.63 12.32 -20.59
C LEU A 241 -13.90 12.67 -19.82
N GLU A 242 -14.81 13.43 -20.41
CA GLU A 242 -16.13 13.71 -19.85
C GLU A 242 -16.93 12.43 -19.65
N ASN A 243 -16.98 11.55 -20.65
CA ASN A 243 -17.66 10.26 -20.51
C ASN A 243 -17.04 9.41 -19.39
N ARG A 244 -15.69 9.40 -19.29
CA ARG A 244 -14.98 8.74 -18.20
C ARG A 244 -15.29 9.37 -16.84
N MET A 245 -15.37 10.69 -16.77
CA MET A 245 -15.69 11.44 -15.54
C MET A 245 -17.09 11.07 -15.06
N GLU A 246 -18.11 11.11 -15.92
CA GLU A 246 -19.49 10.77 -15.55
C GLU A 246 -19.58 9.32 -15.05
N THR A 247 -18.99 8.37 -15.79
CA THR A 247 -18.94 6.95 -15.38
C THR A 247 -18.23 6.79 -14.04
N PHE A 248 -17.12 7.50 -13.83
CA PHE A 248 -16.35 7.45 -12.59
C PHE A 248 -17.16 7.98 -11.41
N MET A 249 -17.87 9.09 -11.57
CA MET A 249 -18.74 9.66 -10.54
C MET A 249 -19.86 8.70 -10.16
N GLU A 250 -20.54 8.10 -11.13
CA GLU A 250 -21.62 7.12 -10.90
C GLU A 250 -21.13 5.87 -10.15
N LEU A 251 -20.00 5.29 -10.58
CA LEU A 251 -19.42 4.12 -9.92
C LEU A 251 -19.05 4.44 -8.47
N THR A 252 -18.41 5.58 -8.24
CA THR A 252 -17.97 5.98 -6.90
C THR A 252 -19.14 6.35 -5.99
N ASP A 253 -20.22 6.93 -6.51
CA ASP A 253 -21.47 7.15 -5.76
C ASP A 253 -22.10 5.82 -5.33
N THR A 254 -22.06 4.82 -6.22
CA THR A 254 -22.57 3.48 -5.94
C THR A 254 -21.75 2.81 -4.84
N LEU A 255 -20.42 2.86 -4.94
CA LEU A 255 -19.50 2.34 -3.91
C LEU A 255 -19.73 3.00 -2.54
N PHE A 256 -19.97 4.31 -2.52
CA PHE A 256 -20.26 5.04 -1.29
C PHE A 256 -21.59 4.59 -0.67
N LYS A 257 -22.66 4.51 -1.47
CA LYS A 257 -23.98 4.03 -1.01
C LYS A 257 -23.92 2.62 -0.46
N GLN A 258 -23.15 1.74 -1.10
CA GLN A 258 -22.90 0.39 -0.62
C GLN A 258 -22.20 0.40 0.74
N SER A 259 -21.07 1.13 0.85
CA SER A 259 -20.30 1.25 2.10
C SER A 259 -21.15 1.78 3.26
N LEU A 260 -22.01 2.77 3.01
CA LEU A 260 -22.99 3.26 3.99
C LEU A 260 -24.02 2.21 4.39
N THR A 261 -24.51 1.42 3.43
CA THR A 261 -25.48 0.35 3.69
C THR A 261 -24.85 -0.74 4.57
N ASP A 262 -23.59 -1.08 4.30
CA ASP A 262 -22.86 -2.05 5.10
C ASP A 262 -22.59 -1.53 6.51
N PHE A 263 -22.21 -0.25 6.65
CA PHE A 263 -22.09 0.39 7.97
C PHE A 263 -23.42 0.38 8.75
N LYS A 264 -24.54 0.66 8.08
CA LYS A 264 -25.88 0.59 8.70
C LYS A 264 -26.20 -0.81 9.22
N ARG A 265 -25.80 -1.85 8.48
CA ARG A 265 -26.01 -3.25 8.85
C ARG A 265 -25.17 -3.69 10.05
N HIS A 266 -23.98 -3.12 10.22
CA HIS A 266 -23.08 -3.36 11.35
C HIS A 266 -23.37 -2.47 12.56
N ALA A 267 -24.65 -2.13 12.80
CA ALA A 267 -25.08 -1.24 13.88
C ALA A 267 -24.37 -1.56 15.20
N PHE A 268 -23.92 -0.50 15.90
CA PHE A 268 -23.43 -0.58 17.28
C PHE A 268 -24.46 -1.38 18.09
N THR A 269 -24.16 -2.64 18.42
CA THR A 269 -24.94 -3.34 19.42
C THR A 269 -24.65 -2.68 20.75
N ASP A 270 -25.55 -1.79 21.16
CA ASP A 270 -25.50 -0.99 22.39
C ASP A 270 -25.67 -1.83 23.68
N ASN A 271 -25.21 -3.08 23.65
CA ASN A 271 -25.35 -4.07 24.72
C ASN A 271 -24.00 -4.43 25.39
N SER A 272 -23.11 -3.45 25.55
CA SER A 272 -21.89 -3.62 26.35
C SER A 272 -21.84 -2.66 27.54
N ARG A 273 -22.95 -2.54 28.25
CA ARG A 273 -22.97 -2.32 29.71
C ARG A 273 -23.88 -3.40 30.28
N GLU A 274 -23.34 -4.25 31.16
CA GLU A 274 -23.93 -5.51 31.64
C GLU A 274 -23.77 -6.65 30.61
N THR A 275 -22.76 -7.51 30.67
CA THR A 275 -22.76 -8.65 31.60
C THR A 275 -21.37 -9.30 31.61
N MET A 276 -20.54 -9.03 32.61
CA MET A 276 -19.44 -9.92 33.01
C MET A 276 -19.89 -10.67 34.26
N VAL A 277 -20.66 -11.75 34.09
CA VAL A 277 -20.86 -12.77 35.12
C VAL A 277 -20.96 -14.15 34.45
N SER A 278 -19.87 -14.91 34.59
CA SER A 278 -19.81 -16.36 34.81
C SER A 278 -20.65 -17.32 33.95
N LYS A 279 -19.99 -18.23 33.20
CA LYS A 279 -20.00 -19.69 33.45
C LYS A 279 -19.21 -20.52 32.40
N SER A 280 -18.23 -21.26 32.94
CA SER A 280 -17.77 -22.65 32.69
C SER A 280 -17.91 -23.35 31.31
N GLN A 281 -16.79 -23.99 30.91
CA GLN A 281 -16.59 -25.36 30.35
C GLN A 281 -17.87 -26.23 30.22
N GLU A 282 -18.10 -27.07 29.20
CA GLU A 282 -17.23 -28.08 28.56
C GLU A 282 -17.96 -28.69 27.32
N ASP A 283 -17.29 -29.61 26.60
CA ASP A 283 -17.80 -30.59 25.60
C ASP A 283 -18.15 -30.09 24.17
N SER A 284 -17.70 -30.67 23.04
CA SER A 284 -17.04 -31.95 22.73
C SER A 284 -16.13 -31.84 21.49
N LEU A 285 -15.13 -32.73 21.45
CA LEU A 285 -14.23 -33.07 20.33
C LEU A 285 -14.74 -34.29 19.54
N ASN A 286 -14.16 -34.49 18.34
CA ASN A 286 -14.13 -35.66 17.43
C ASN A 286 -15.08 -35.58 16.21
N GLU A 287 -14.71 -35.86 14.94
CA GLU A 287 -13.69 -36.75 14.30
C GLU A 287 -13.49 -36.26 12.81
N VAL A 288 -12.28 -36.12 12.20
CA VAL A 288 -11.45 -37.14 11.46
C VAL A 288 -12.04 -37.46 10.05
N ILE A 289 -11.40 -37.49 8.86
CA ILE A 289 -10.00 -37.55 8.34
C ILE A 289 -10.01 -37.38 6.78
N GLU A 290 -8.87 -36.94 6.17
CA GLU A 290 -8.33 -37.11 4.77
C GLU A 290 -9.20 -36.75 3.54
N ALA A 291 -8.74 -36.19 2.40
CA ALA A 291 -7.45 -35.94 1.72
C ALA A 291 -7.60 -34.61 0.92
N ASP A 292 -6.58 -33.88 0.50
CA ASP A 292 -5.79 -34.18 -0.70
C ASP A 292 -4.68 -33.12 -0.85
N ALA A 293 -3.55 -33.50 -1.43
CA ALA A 293 -2.38 -32.66 -1.61
C ALA A 293 -2.62 -31.63 -2.74
N ASN A 294 -2.76 -30.35 -2.39
CA ASN A 294 -2.64 -29.23 -3.32
C ASN A 294 -1.48 -28.31 -2.93
N PRO A 295 -0.73 -27.75 -3.91
CA PRO A 295 0.47 -26.99 -3.65
C PRO A 295 0.15 -25.70 -2.88
N THR A 296 0.87 -25.48 -1.79
CA THR A 296 0.68 -24.33 -0.88
C THR A 296 1.00 -23.02 -1.61
N HIS A 297 0.18 -21.97 -1.40
CA HIS A 297 0.31 -20.62 -2.03
C HIS A 297 1.73 -20.02 -1.97
N SER A 298 2.57 -20.36 -0.96
CA SER A 298 3.95 -19.87 -0.90
C SER A 298 4.80 -20.33 -2.08
N SER A 299 4.57 -21.55 -2.59
CA SER A 299 5.29 -22.09 -3.74
C SER A 299 4.91 -21.38 -5.04
N VAL A 300 3.67 -20.93 -5.18
CA VAL A 300 3.16 -20.23 -6.37
C VAL A 300 3.72 -18.81 -6.44
N THR A 301 3.70 -18.07 -5.32
CA THR A 301 4.25 -16.71 -5.25
C THR A 301 5.78 -16.69 -5.37
N GLU A 302 6.46 -17.69 -4.81
CA GLU A 302 7.91 -17.82 -4.95
C GLU A 302 8.31 -18.11 -6.40
N ASN A 303 7.59 -19.01 -7.07
CA ASN A 303 7.79 -19.33 -8.48
C ASN A 303 7.49 -18.12 -9.38
N ALA A 304 6.42 -17.37 -9.11
CA ALA A 304 6.07 -16.15 -9.84
C ALA A 304 7.15 -15.07 -9.72
N ALA A 305 7.71 -14.83 -8.52
CA ALA A 305 8.81 -13.87 -8.39
C ALA A 305 10.09 -14.35 -9.06
N ASN A 306 10.39 -15.66 -9.03
CA ASN A 306 11.57 -16.21 -9.71
C ASN A 306 11.47 -16.03 -11.23
N VAL A 307 10.26 -16.19 -11.80
CA VAL A 307 10.00 -15.89 -13.22
C VAL A 307 10.22 -14.41 -13.54
N LYS A 308 9.71 -13.49 -12.71
CA LYS A 308 9.91 -12.04 -12.88
C LYS A 308 11.38 -11.65 -12.73
N LEU A 309 12.08 -12.20 -11.74
CA LEU A 309 13.50 -11.96 -11.52
C LEU A 309 14.34 -12.44 -12.70
N LYS A 310 14.01 -13.60 -13.28
CA LYS A 310 14.68 -14.10 -14.48
C LYS A 310 14.48 -13.15 -15.67
N TYR A 311 13.25 -12.69 -15.91
CA TYR A 311 12.96 -11.73 -16.97
C TYR A 311 13.76 -10.42 -16.81
N ILE A 312 13.82 -9.87 -15.59
CA ILE A 312 14.62 -8.67 -15.28
C ILE A 312 16.10 -8.93 -15.57
N THR A 313 16.61 -10.08 -15.11
CA THR A 313 18.01 -10.46 -15.28
C THR A 313 18.38 -10.61 -16.76
N ASP A 314 17.48 -11.16 -17.57
CA ASP A 314 17.69 -11.31 -19.02
C ASP A 314 17.59 -9.95 -19.74
N SER A 315 16.63 -9.10 -19.39
CA SER A 315 16.52 -7.74 -19.92
C SER A 315 17.75 -6.87 -19.61
N LEU A 316 18.31 -6.98 -18.41
CA LEU A 316 19.53 -6.26 -18.03
C LEU A 316 20.76 -6.73 -18.83
N LYS A 317 20.87 -8.02 -19.16
CA LYS A 317 21.95 -8.53 -20.02
C LYS A 317 21.88 -7.98 -21.45
N GLU A 318 20.68 -7.78 -21.96
CA GLU A 318 20.46 -7.25 -23.32
C GLU A 318 20.67 -5.74 -23.38
N THR A 319 20.42 -5.03 -22.26
CA THR A 319 20.38 -3.56 -22.23
C THR A 319 21.69 -2.94 -21.75
N LEU A 320 22.45 -3.62 -20.90
CA LEU A 320 23.66 -3.08 -20.28
C LEU A 320 24.92 -3.57 -20.98
N ASP A 321 25.71 -2.63 -21.49
CA ASP A 321 27.05 -2.90 -21.98
C ASP A 321 28.02 -3.09 -20.80
N ASP A 322 29.13 -3.81 -21.02
CA ASP A 322 30.19 -4.04 -20.02
C ASP A 322 29.75 -4.67 -18.68
N LEU A 323 28.59 -5.34 -18.68
CA LEU A 323 28.06 -6.06 -17.53
C LEU A 323 28.95 -7.27 -17.19
N CYS A 324 29.50 -7.28 -15.98
CA CYS A 324 30.31 -8.37 -15.44
C CYS A 324 29.49 -9.33 -14.60
N GLY A 325 28.56 -8.79 -13.80
CA GLY A 325 27.68 -9.62 -12.99
C GLY A 325 26.54 -8.88 -12.33
N ILE A 326 25.54 -9.66 -11.89
CA ILE A 326 24.36 -9.18 -11.20
C ILE A 326 24.21 -9.97 -9.90
N TYR A 327 24.11 -9.28 -8.77
CA TYR A 327 23.83 -9.87 -7.48
C TYR A 327 22.47 -9.41 -6.97
N LEU A 328 21.68 -10.33 -6.40
CA LEU A 328 20.48 -10.01 -5.67
C LEU A 328 20.82 -9.87 -4.19
N PHE A 329 20.75 -8.66 -3.65
CA PHE A 329 21.02 -8.43 -2.23
C PHE A 329 19.76 -8.10 -1.43
N GLY A 330 18.64 -7.85 -2.10
CA GLY A 330 17.36 -7.63 -1.45
C GLY A 330 16.21 -8.14 -2.31
N ARG A 331 15.28 -8.85 -1.68
CA ARG A 331 14.00 -9.23 -2.29
C ARG A 331 12.90 -8.91 -1.31
N ARG A 332 11.87 -8.21 -1.79
CA ARG A 332 10.69 -7.89 -1.00
C ARG A 332 9.48 -8.17 -1.86
N THR A 333 8.62 -9.08 -1.44
CA THR A 333 7.33 -9.28 -2.10
C THR A 333 6.29 -8.51 -1.31
N ARG A 334 5.46 -7.75 -2.00
CA ARG A 334 4.29 -7.08 -1.44
C ARG A 334 3.07 -7.64 -2.15
N SER A 335 2.52 -8.71 -1.61
CA SER A 335 1.17 -9.16 -1.94
C SER A 335 0.17 -8.20 -1.33
N PHE A 336 -0.81 -7.77 -2.13
CA PHE A 336 -2.01 -7.13 -1.60
C PHE A 336 -3.15 -8.12 -1.78
N ILE A 337 -3.77 -8.49 -0.67
CA ILE A 337 -5.05 -9.16 -0.69
C ILE A 337 -6.09 -8.06 -0.50
N MET A 338 -6.96 -7.90 -1.50
CA MET A 338 -7.93 -6.83 -1.57
C MET A 338 -9.32 -7.44 -1.40
N GLU A 339 -9.94 -7.21 -0.24
CA GLU A 339 -11.32 -7.61 0.00
C GLU A 339 -12.18 -6.39 0.21
N GLY A 340 -12.93 -6.03 -0.83
CA GLY A 340 -14.03 -5.08 -0.75
C GLY A 340 -15.27 -5.75 -0.14
N ILE A 341 -16.24 -4.93 0.30
CA ILE A 341 -17.49 -5.44 0.89
C ILE A 341 -18.39 -6.12 -0.18
N ASN A 342 -18.09 -5.94 -1.48
CA ASN A 342 -18.96 -6.38 -2.58
C ASN A 342 -18.36 -7.39 -3.56
N GLU A 343 -17.10 -7.81 -3.44
CA GLU A 343 -16.59 -8.95 -4.23
C GLU A 343 -15.22 -9.41 -3.73
N GLN A 344 -15.05 -10.73 -3.61
CA GLN A 344 -13.74 -11.36 -3.50
C GLN A 344 -13.18 -11.54 -4.89
N VAL A 345 -12.21 -10.70 -5.26
CA VAL A 345 -11.32 -10.99 -6.38
C VAL A 345 -9.94 -11.22 -5.79
N ASP A 346 -9.56 -12.49 -5.63
CA ASP A 346 -8.15 -12.84 -5.50
C ASP A 346 -7.50 -12.62 -6.86
N ASP A 347 -7.07 -11.39 -7.12
CA ASP A 347 -6.37 -11.06 -8.37
C ASP A 347 -4.89 -11.47 -8.30
N GLY A 348 -4.43 -12.07 -7.19
CA GLY A 348 -3.07 -12.57 -7.02
C GLY A 348 -1.95 -11.54 -7.24
N LEU A 349 -2.29 -10.24 -7.28
CA LEU A 349 -1.35 -9.17 -7.67
C LEU A 349 -0.31 -8.93 -6.56
N CYS A 350 0.87 -9.50 -6.78
CA CYS A 350 2.06 -9.29 -5.99
C CYS A 350 2.94 -8.22 -6.64
N ASP A 351 3.18 -7.11 -5.93
CA ASP A 351 4.24 -6.17 -6.28
C ASP A 351 5.58 -6.80 -5.81
N PHE A 352 6.45 -7.17 -6.76
CA PHE A 352 7.77 -7.73 -6.46
C PHE A 352 8.84 -6.64 -6.51
N TYR A 353 9.57 -6.48 -5.42
CA TYR A 353 10.67 -5.53 -5.31
C TYR A 353 12.00 -6.29 -5.27
N PHE A 354 12.93 -5.95 -6.16
CA PHE A 354 14.26 -6.53 -6.22
C PHE A 354 15.33 -5.46 -6.10
N ASP A 355 16.27 -5.65 -5.18
CA ASP A 355 17.43 -4.81 -5.00
C ASP A 355 18.63 -5.55 -5.58
N LEU A 356 19.11 -5.04 -6.72
CA LEU A 356 20.16 -5.66 -7.52
C LEU A 356 21.42 -4.80 -7.48
N LEU A 357 22.56 -5.45 -7.27
CA LEU A 357 23.88 -4.86 -7.41
C LEU A 357 24.42 -5.26 -8.78
N ILE A 358 24.64 -4.24 -9.62
CA ILE A 358 25.16 -4.35 -10.96
C ILE A 358 26.66 -4.09 -10.91
N VAL A 359 27.43 -5.08 -11.36
CA VAL A 359 28.88 -5.02 -11.45
C VAL A 359 29.27 -4.90 -12.91
N SER A 360 30.06 -3.88 -13.23
CA SER A 360 30.57 -3.62 -14.58
C SER A 360 32.07 -3.33 -14.56
N GLU A 361 32.71 -3.38 -15.74
CA GLU A 361 34.09 -2.91 -15.87
C GLU A 361 34.14 -1.38 -15.86
N ASN A 362 33.27 -0.75 -16.64
CA ASN A 362 33.17 0.71 -16.78
C ASN A 362 31.96 1.28 -16.04
N ASP A 363 31.98 2.59 -15.80
CA ASP A 363 30.88 3.29 -15.17
C ASP A 363 29.67 3.41 -16.12
N ILE A 364 28.64 2.61 -15.87
CA ILE A 364 27.42 2.52 -16.69
C ILE A 364 26.20 3.12 -15.99
N ARG A 365 26.39 4.05 -15.04
CA ARG A 365 25.30 4.60 -14.21
C ARG A 365 24.12 5.16 -15.01
N GLU A 366 24.36 5.78 -16.16
CA GLU A 366 23.30 6.31 -17.03
C GLU A 366 22.47 5.18 -17.67
N GLN A 367 23.12 4.16 -18.22
CA GLN A 367 22.44 2.99 -18.78
C GLN A 367 21.61 2.27 -17.71
N VAL A 368 22.17 2.11 -16.50
CA VAL A 368 21.48 1.50 -15.36
C VAL A 368 20.28 2.33 -14.90
N GLY A 369 20.41 3.67 -14.89
CA GLY A 369 19.30 4.57 -14.58
C GLY A 369 18.14 4.44 -15.58
N ASN A 370 18.46 4.37 -16.87
CA ASN A 370 17.48 4.17 -17.94
C ASN A 370 16.82 2.79 -17.87
N ALA A 371 17.60 1.73 -17.64
CA ALA A 371 17.10 0.38 -17.48
C ALA A 371 16.18 0.26 -16.25
N GLN A 372 16.56 0.85 -15.12
CA GLN A 372 15.71 0.90 -13.92
C GLN A 372 14.39 1.61 -14.20
N ALA A 373 14.44 2.77 -14.87
CA ALA A 373 13.23 3.52 -15.20
C ALA A 373 12.29 2.71 -16.10
N SER A 374 12.84 1.99 -17.09
CA SER A 374 12.07 1.12 -17.98
C SER A 374 11.48 -0.10 -17.25
N ILE A 375 12.27 -0.80 -16.44
CA ILE A 375 11.80 -1.96 -15.67
C ILE A 375 10.70 -1.54 -14.68
N ASN A 376 10.85 -0.37 -14.03
CA ASN A 376 9.87 0.15 -13.07
C ASN A 376 8.56 0.65 -13.71
N GLN A 377 8.47 0.71 -15.04
CA GLN A 377 7.21 0.91 -15.75
C GLN A 377 6.42 -0.40 -15.91
N THR A 378 7.04 -1.56 -15.63
CA THR A 378 6.37 -2.87 -15.75
C THR A 378 5.49 -3.14 -14.52
N ASP A 379 4.23 -3.48 -14.76
CA ASP A 379 3.28 -3.78 -13.68
C ASP A 379 3.73 -4.95 -12.79
N GLY A 380 3.54 -4.75 -11.48
CA GLY A 380 3.83 -5.75 -10.44
C GLY A 380 5.32 -5.94 -10.13
N VAL A 381 6.21 -5.07 -10.65
CA VAL A 381 7.65 -5.16 -10.41
C VAL A 381 8.25 -3.79 -10.12
N CYS A 382 9.16 -3.72 -9.15
CA CYS A 382 10.00 -2.56 -8.91
C CYS A 382 11.43 -3.01 -8.61
N VAL A 383 12.42 -2.32 -9.16
CA VAL A 383 13.83 -2.61 -8.97
C VAL A 383 14.57 -1.38 -8.48
N LEU A 384 15.52 -1.64 -7.57
CA LEU A 384 16.58 -0.72 -7.21
C LEU A 384 17.89 -1.31 -7.73
N LEU A 385 18.53 -0.60 -8.65
CA LEU A 385 19.80 -0.98 -9.25
C LEU A 385 20.90 -0.11 -8.65
N LEU A 386 21.85 -0.73 -7.97
CA LEU A 386 23.08 -0.08 -7.54
C LEU A 386 24.19 -0.48 -8.51
N SER A 387 24.77 0.49 -9.21
CA SER A 387 25.83 0.25 -10.20
C SER A 387 27.19 0.66 -9.64
N PHE A 388 28.15 -0.26 -9.69
CA PHE A 388 29.53 -0.02 -9.32
C PHE A 388 30.49 -0.80 -10.22
N THR A 389 31.65 -0.19 -10.48
CA THR A 389 32.73 -0.91 -11.15
C THR A 389 33.37 -1.94 -10.23
N LYS A 390 33.96 -3.00 -10.80
CA LYS A 390 34.70 -4.00 -10.02
C LYS A 390 35.76 -3.38 -9.10
N GLU A 391 36.51 -2.38 -9.58
CA GLU A 391 37.52 -1.68 -8.78
C GLU A 391 36.91 -0.91 -7.61
N GLN A 392 35.77 -0.23 -7.82
CA GLN A 392 35.07 0.50 -6.76
C GLN A 392 34.58 -0.45 -5.65
N ILE A 393 34.08 -1.63 -6.02
CA ILE A 393 33.63 -2.64 -5.06
C ILE A 393 34.83 -3.18 -4.27
N GLN A 394 35.91 -3.58 -4.93
CA GLN A 394 37.09 -4.11 -4.24
C GLN A 394 37.66 -3.10 -3.24
N LYS A 395 37.78 -1.82 -3.65
CA LYS A 395 38.23 -0.73 -2.76
C LYS A 395 37.33 -0.52 -1.54
N ARG A 396 36.04 -0.86 -1.63
CA ARG A 396 35.09 -0.78 -0.51
C ARG A 396 35.20 -2.01 0.39
N LEU A 397 35.44 -3.20 -0.18
CA LEU A 397 35.76 -4.40 0.58
C LEU A 397 37.04 -4.21 1.38
N ASP A 398 38.11 -3.71 0.77
CA ASP A 398 39.39 -3.41 1.45
C ASP A 398 39.23 -2.42 2.62
N LYS A 399 38.19 -1.58 2.58
CA LYS A 399 37.82 -0.62 3.65
C LYS A 399 36.80 -1.18 4.64
N ASN A 400 36.66 -2.48 4.72
CA ASN A 400 35.74 -3.17 5.63
C ASN A 400 34.27 -2.71 5.49
N ASN A 401 33.83 -2.34 4.28
CA ASN A 401 32.47 -1.81 4.11
C ASN A 401 31.41 -2.90 4.38
N PRO A 402 30.51 -2.71 5.37
CA PRO A 402 29.57 -3.76 5.78
C PRO A 402 28.60 -4.20 4.68
N PHE A 403 28.16 -3.25 3.83
CA PHE A 403 27.19 -3.52 2.78
C PHE A 403 27.75 -4.49 1.73
N PHE A 404 28.94 -4.23 1.20
CA PHE A 404 29.52 -5.08 0.16
C PHE A 404 29.93 -6.47 0.69
N HIS A 405 30.33 -6.57 1.96
CA HIS A 405 30.55 -7.88 2.58
C HIS A 405 29.25 -8.68 2.66
N GLN A 406 28.16 -8.08 3.16
CA GLN A 406 26.86 -8.76 3.21
C GLN A 406 26.30 -9.11 1.82
N ALA A 407 26.45 -8.23 0.84
CA ALA A 407 25.90 -8.42 -0.49
C ALA A 407 26.63 -9.49 -1.31
N LEU A 408 27.92 -9.75 -1.05
CA LEU A 408 28.78 -10.58 -1.91
C LEU A 408 29.32 -11.85 -1.24
N GLN A 409 29.52 -11.86 0.08
CA GLN A 409 30.23 -12.96 0.76
C GLN A 409 29.41 -14.25 0.86
N TYR A 410 28.08 -14.12 0.96
CA TYR A 410 27.16 -15.23 1.20
C TYR A 410 26.10 -15.38 0.10
N THR A 411 26.30 -14.71 -1.04
CA THR A 411 25.32 -14.62 -2.12
C THR A 411 25.98 -15.00 -3.43
N GLU A 412 25.47 -16.02 -4.10
CA GLU A 412 25.89 -16.34 -5.47
C GLU A 412 25.35 -15.31 -6.47
N PRO A 413 26.13 -14.92 -7.49
CA PRO A 413 25.64 -14.01 -8.52
C PRO A 413 24.50 -14.65 -9.31
N LEU A 414 23.45 -13.87 -9.61
CA LEU A 414 22.39 -14.27 -10.55
C LEU A 414 22.91 -14.40 -11.99
N PHE A 415 23.98 -13.67 -12.30
CA PHE A 415 24.64 -13.70 -13.58
C PHE A 415 26.12 -13.33 -13.40
N CYS A 416 26.98 -14.05 -14.11
CA CYS A 416 28.40 -13.76 -14.26
C CYS A 416 28.78 -14.00 -15.72
N THR A 417 29.41 -13.01 -16.37
CA THR A 417 29.86 -13.14 -17.75
C THR A 417 31.06 -14.09 -17.82
N GLU A 418 31.07 -15.04 -18.78
CA GLU A 418 32.11 -16.09 -18.88
C GLU A 418 33.56 -15.56 -18.99
N ASN A 419 33.73 -14.32 -19.44
CA ASN A 419 35.04 -13.66 -19.58
C ASN A 419 35.52 -12.96 -18.29
N TYR A 420 34.71 -12.89 -17.23
CA TYR A 420 35.03 -12.18 -15.99
C TYR A 420 34.90 -13.09 -14.78
N SER A 421 35.99 -13.28 -14.04
CA SER A 421 35.91 -13.92 -12.71
C SER A 421 35.54 -12.87 -11.67
N LEU A 422 34.39 -13.05 -11.00
CA LEU A 422 33.96 -12.22 -9.87
C LEU A 422 34.56 -12.73 -8.55
N ASP A 423 35.87 -12.95 -8.53
CA ASP A 423 36.60 -13.32 -7.31
C ASP A 423 36.87 -12.08 -6.47
N TRP A 424 36.18 -12.00 -5.33
CA TRP A 424 36.33 -10.90 -4.37
C TRP A 424 37.35 -11.24 -3.29
N THR A 425 38.23 -10.30 -2.97
CA THR A 425 39.07 -10.40 -1.76
C THR A 425 38.36 -9.69 -0.62
N PHE A 426 37.96 -10.44 0.42
CA PHE A 426 37.26 -9.89 1.59
C PHE A 426 38.24 -9.42 2.65
N HIS A 427 37.85 -8.36 3.37
CA HIS A 427 38.61 -7.86 4.50
C HIS A 427 38.54 -8.84 5.68
N GLU A 428 39.60 -8.92 6.49
CA GLU A 428 39.70 -9.87 7.62
C GLU A 428 38.54 -9.78 8.61
N ASN A 429 38.01 -8.57 8.81
CA ASN A 429 36.88 -8.31 9.71
C ASN A 429 35.50 -8.58 9.09
N ASN A 430 35.42 -8.99 7.82
CA ASN A 430 34.18 -9.40 7.13
C ASN A 430 33.01 -8.38 7.24
N GLY A 431 33.31 -7.08 7.23
CA GLY A 431 32.31 -6.02 7.34
C GLY A 431 31.80 -5.76 8.76
N ILE A 432 32.34 -6.40 9.79
CA ILE A 432 32.05 -6.11 11.19
C ILE A 432 32.85 -4.86 11.59
N ARG A 433 32.16 -3.79 11.99
CA ARG A 433 32.82 -2.56 12.45
C ARG A 433 33.39 -2.76 13.85
N THR A 434 34.63 -2.35 14.05
CA THR A 434 35.25 -2.28 15.37
C THR A 434 34.71 -1.09 16.16
N GLU A 435 34.86 -1.08 17.49
CA GLU A 435 34.39 0.03 18.35
C GLU A 435 35.04 1.38 17.99
N GLU A 436 36.23 1.37 17.39
CA GLU A 436 36.90 2.58 16.87
C GLU A 436 36.31 3.09 15.55
N GLU A 437 35.73 2.22 14.73
CA GLU A 437 35.08 2.58 13.44
C GLU A 437 33.58 2.93 13.59
N ALA A 438 33.02 2.74 14.79
CA ALA A 438 31.61 3.00 15.11
C ALA A 438 31.37 4.40 15.74
N ARG A 439 32.44 5.15 16.03
CA ARG A 439 32.40 6.58 16.39
C ARG A 439 32.53 7.46 15.14
#